data_AF-A0A8C4R9D4-F1
#
_entry.id   AF-A0A8C4R9D4-F1
#
_cell.length_a   1.000
_cell.length_b   1.000
_cell.length_c   1.000
_cell.angle_alpha   90.00
_cell.angle_beta   90.00
_cell.angle_gamma   90.00
#
_symmetry.space_group_name_H-M   'P 1'
#
loop_
_entity.id
_entity.type
_entity.pdbx_description
1 polymer ?
#
loop_
_entity_poly.entity_id
_entity_poly.type
_entity_poly.pdbx_seq_one_letter_code
_entity_poly.pdbx_strand_id
1 'polypeptide(L)'
;MMWECVTTKINLLILVHQQHHVELRFSVPKLLGDQDTVSFHIVINSSNSKNSVSNPVDVTFSVFVSAEVELHGVSRPDQVVLLPASFKPMETPIHEEDLGTTVVHVYELRNAGPSSVKNARMNISWPVRSGDNFTLYPVEKATEGPIKCSLVAGTINPLGLQLKLLWNEQDENVTKERPHDLHRREVKSEHQIDFPPVMDCGNSECVQLTCTIGQLNKAQIAVLQLRSRLWTSTFIQHENQKFSLEGEAQFEVLSFPYRIQPEDYPSGHVKVETVVTWNISTGQPAPAWVIAVSVLAGLLLLGFLIFMMWKV
;
A
#
# COMPACT_ATOMS: atom_id res chain seq x y z
N MET A 1 -2.75 43.10 10.46
CA MET A 1 -1.34 43.02 10.03
C MET A 1 -0.46 43.22 11.24
N MET A 2 0.11 42.13 11.75
CA MET A 2 1.09 42.17 12.83
C MET A 2 2.45 42.27 12.15
N TRP A 3 3.09 43.44 12.26
CA TRP A 3 4.42 43.64 11.72
C TRP A 3 5.42 43.11 12.74
N GLU A 4 6.08 41.99 12.45
CA GLU A 4 7.26 41.59 13.21
C GLU A 4 8.48 42.33 12.63
N CYS A 5 8.94 43.34 13.35
CA CYS A 5 10.11 44.10 12.96
C CYS A 5 11.37 43.39 13.47
N VAL A 6 12.10 42.74 12.58
CA VAL A 6 13.43 42.18 12.87
C VAL A 6 14.47 43.24 12.54
N THR A 7 15.20 43.73 13.56
CA THR A 7 16.28 44.70 13.36
C THR A 7 17.63 44.01 13.52
N THR A 8 18.46 44.05 12.48
CA THR A 8 19.86 43.60 12.53
C THR A 8 20.78 44.82 12.58
N LYS A 9 21.59 44.93 13.64
CA LYS A 9 22.54 46.05 13.79
C LYS A 9 23.82 45.76 13.01
N ILE A 10 24.09 46.57 12.00
CA ILE A 10 25.36 46.56 11.27
C ILE A 10 26.28 47.59 11.94
N ASN A 11 27.21 47.13 12.78
CA ASN A 11 28.21 48.00 13.43
C ASN A 11 29.36 48.32 12.46
N LEU A 12 29.05 48.93 11.31
CA LEU A 12 30.03 49.25 10.26
C LEU A 12 29.95 50.72 9.87
N LEU A 13 31.12 51.37 9.75
CA LEU A 13 31.23 52.66 9.10
C LEU A 13 31.24 52.43 7.57
N ILE A 14 30.18 52.83 6.89
CA ILE A 14 30.06 52.71 5.44
C ILE A 14 30.55 54.02 4.82
N LEU A 15 31.64 53.95 4.04
CA LEU A 15 32.20 55.13 3.37
C LEU A 15 31.56 55.34 1.99
N VAL A 16 31.71 56.57 1.46
CA VAL A 16 31.20 56.94 0.14
C VAL A 16 31.83 56.04 -0.94
N HIS A 17 31.00 55.55 -1.87
CA HIS A 17 31.37 54.61 -2.95
C HIS A 17 31.77 53.20 -2.49
N GLN A 18 31.50 52.80 -1.25
CA GLN A 18 31.61 51.40 -0.83
C GLN A 18 30.30 50.64 -1.00
N GLN A 19 30.41 49.37 -1.43
CA GLN A 19 29.29 48.45 -1.52
C GLN A 19 29.53 47.27 -0.57
N HIS A 20 28.47 46.88 0.13
CA HIS A 20 28.48 45.72 1.03
C HIS A 20 27.37 44.77 0.65
N HIS A 21 27.65 43.47 0.77
CA HIS A 21 26.68 42.40 0.56
C HIS A 21 26.33 41.79 1.92
N VAL A 22 25.04 41.71 2.21
CA VAL A 22 24.51 41.11 3.43
C VAL A 22 23.51 40.04 3.01
N GLU A 23 23.72 38.81 3.46
CA GLU A 23 22.78 37.71 3.29
C GLU A 23 21.93 37.59 4.56
N LEU A 24 20.61 37.66 4.40
CA LEU A 24 19.65 37.47 5.47
C LEU A 24 18.84 36.20 5.19
N ARG A 25 18.87 35.26 6.12
CA ARG A 25 18.06 34.04 6.04
C ARG A 25 16.87 34.15 6.97
N PHE A 26 15.69 33.99 6.41
CA PHE A 26 14.43 33.99 7.14
C PHE A 26 13.80 32.60 7.09
N SER A 27 13.13 32.22 8.16
CA SER A 27 12.22 31.08 8.19
C SER A 27 10.87 31.60 8.64
N VAL A 28 9.84 31.38 7.83
CA VAL A 28 8.47 31.82 8.13
C VAL A 28 7.66 30.56 8.47
N PRO A 29 7.56 30.18 9.76
CA PRO A 29 7.14 28.84 10.14
C PRO A 29 5.62 28.59 10.01
N LYS A 30 4.79 29.65 10.00
CA LYS A 30 3.33 29.52 9.97
C LYS A 30 2.71 30.62 9.12
N LEU A 31 2.38 30.28 7.88
CA LEU A 31 1.52 31.09 7.03
C LEU A 31 0.08 30.64 7.24
N LEU A 32 -0.82 31.58 7.50
CA LEU A 32 -2.25 31.29 7.70
C LEU A 32 -2.94 30.93 6.37
N GLY A 33 -2.33 31.26 5.23
CA GLY A 33 -2.88 31.02 3.90
C GLY A 33 -4.06 31.93 3.56
N ASP A 34 -4.08 33.13 4.16
CA ASP A 34 -5.04 34.21 3.90
C ASP A 34 -4.59 35.13 2.77
N GLN A 35 -3.27 35.24 2.55
CA GLN A 35 -2.65 36.01 1.47
C GLN A 35 -1.72 35.12 0.63
N ASP A 36 -1.71 35.37 -0.68
CA ASP A 36 -0.87 34.71 -1.69
C ASP A 36 0.53 35.32 -1.80
N THR A 37 0.86 36.29 -0.96
CA THR A 37 2.14 37.00 -0.98
C THR A 37 2.64 37.33 0.42
N VAL A 38 3.96 37.38 0.57
CA VAL A 38 4.66 37.89 1.75
C VAL A 38 5.63 38.98 1.29
N SER A 39 5.49 40.17 1.87
CA SER A 39 6.32 41.32 1.53
C SER A 39 7.27 41.68 2.67
N PHE A 40 8.54 41.88 2.34
CA PHE A 40 9.56 42.37 3.24
C PHE A 40 9.86 43.83 2.92
N HIS A 41 9.63 44.72 3.89
CA HIS A 41 9.98 46.13 3.80
C HIS A 41 11.36 46.34 4.39
N ILE A 42 12.32 46.72 3.55
CA ILE A 42 13.73 46.87 3.93
C ILE A 42 14.09 48.35 3.93
N VAL A 43 14.63 48.81 5.06
CA VAL A 43 15.10 50.19 5.26
C VAL A 43 16.42 50.16 6.01
N ILE A 44 17.36 51.01 5.58
CA ILE A 44 18.65 51.17 6.25
C ILE A 44 18.62 52.49 7.02
N ASN A 45 18.94 52.40 8.32
CA ASN A 45 19.05 53.55 9.19
C ASN A 45 20.52 53.79 9.57
N SER A 46 20.93 55.06 9.58
CA SER A 46 22.24 55.53 10.02
C SER A 46 22.10 56.55 11.14
N SER A 47 23.18 56.77 11.88
CA SER A 47 23.22 57.74 12.98
C SER A 47 23.48 59.19 12.52
N ASN A 48 23.47 59.45 11.21
CA ASN A 48 23.72 60.79 10.66
C ASN A 48 22.57 61.75 11.02
N SER A 49 22.87 63.05 11.16
CA SER A 49 21.86 64.07 11.47
C SER A 49 21.03 64.51 10.26
N LYS A 50 21.47 64.19 9.05
CA LYS A 50 20.81 64.47 7.77
C LYS A 50 20.81 63.21 6.92
N ASN A 51 19.72 62.98 6.18
CA ASN A 51 19.55 61.81 5.30
C ASN A 51 19.90 60.49 6.01
N SER A 52 19.33 60.31 7.21
CA SER A 52 19.64 59.18 8.08
C SER A 52 19.00 57.87 7.63
N VAL A 53 18.01 57.92 6.75
CA VAL A 53 17.18 56.78 6.34
C VAL A 53 17.28 56.59 4.83
N SER A 54 17.47 55.36 4.37
CA SER A 54 17.48 55.03 2.95
C SER A 54 16.08 55.10 2.33
N ASN A 55 15.99 55.08 1.00
CA ASN A 55 14.72 54.75 0.36
C ASN A 55 14.30 53.32 0.78
N PRO A 56 13.00 53.11 1.05
CA PRO A 56 12.49 51.77 1.31
C PRO A 56 12.55 50.92 0.05
N VAL A 57 12.78 49.62 0.24
CA VAL A 57 12.71 48.61 -0.82
C VAL A 57 11.80 47.49 -0.34
N ASP A 58 10.80 47.18 -1.17
CA ASP A 58 9.85 46.11 -0.91
C ASP A 58 10.22 44.88 -1.74
N VAL A 59 10.39 43.74 -1.08
CA VAL A 59 10.65 42.45 -1.72
C VAL A 59 9.48 41.53 -1.45
N THR A 60 8.75 41.17 -2.50
CA THR A 60 7.54 40.35 -2.42
C THR A 60 7.82 38.94 -2.90
N PHE A 61 7.37 37.95 -2.13
CA PHE A 61 7.43 36.53 -2.47
C PHE A 61 6.02 35.96 -2.59
N SER A 62 5.78 35.15 -3.62
CA SER A 62 4.52 34.42 -3.76
C SER A 62 4.43 33.23 -2.81
N VAL A 63 3.23 32.99 -2.28
CA VAL A 63 2.87 31.86 -1.42
C VAL A 63 1.88 31.00 -2.19
N PHE A 64 2.17 29.71 -2.28
CA PHE A 64 1.33 28.73 -2.95
C PHE A 64 1.02 27.56 -2.02
N VAL A 65 -0.08 26.87 -2.31
CA VAL A 65 -0.47 25.63 -1.62
C VAL A 65 0.33 24.49 -2.22
N SER A 66 1.04 23.74 -1.38
CA SER A 66 1.85 22.59 -1.81
C SER A 66 1.49 21.38 -0.96
N ALA A 67 0.67 20.49 -1.52
CA ALA A 67 0.32 19.21 -0.90
C ALA A 67 0.76 18.08 -1.81
N GLU A 68 1.45 17.11 -1.22
CA GLU A 68 1.88 15.88 -1.85
C GLU A 68 1.11 14.76 -1.16
N VAL A 69 0.17 14.17 -1.88
CA VAL A 69 -0.71 13.12 -1.35
C VAL A 69 -0.36 11.81 -2.03
N GLU A 70 -0.05 10.81 -1.23
CA GLU A 70 0.34 9.49 -1.67
C GLU A 70 -0.76 8.48 -1.31
N LEU A 71 -1.10 7.62 -2.26
CA LEU A 71 -1.98 6.48 -2.03
C LEU A 71 -1.16 5.19 -2.11
N HIS A 72 -1.13 4.46 -1.00
CA HIS A 72 -0.46 3.17 -0.88
C HIS A 72 -1.51 2.07 -0.73
N GLY A 73 -1.23 0.89 -1.26
CA GLY A 73 -2.13 -0.26 -1.20
C GLY A 73 -1.35 -1.55 -1.04
N VAL A 74 -1.81 -2.45 -0.15
CA VAL A 74 -1.20 -3.77 0.07
C VAL A 74 -2.25 -4.84 0.32
N SER A 75 -1.93 -6.08 -0.04
CA SER A 75 -2.71 -7.25 0.36
C SER A 75 -2.02 -8.02 1.48
N ARG A 76 -2.81 -8.56 2.40
CA ARG A 76 -2.35 -9.39 3.52
C ARG A 76 -3.20 -10.68 3.60
N PRO A 77 -2.64 -11.84 3.23
CA PRO A 77 -1.34 -12.02 2.58
C PRO A 77 -1.36 -11.55 1.11
N ASP A 78 -0.19 -11.25 0.56
CA ASP A 78 0.03 -10.95 -0.87
C ASP A 78 -0.06 -12.20 -1.76
N GLN A 79 0.25 -13.36 -1.19
CA GLN A 79 0.09 -14.67 -1.83
C GLN A 79 -0.67 -15.65 -0.94
N VAL A 80 -1.66 -16.33 -1.51
CA VAL A 80 -2.35 -17.47 -0.90
C VAL A 80 -1.93 -18.76 -1.60
N VAL A 81 -1.51 -19.74 -0.81
CA VAL A 81 -1.15 -21.07 -1.30
C VAL A 81 -2.26 -22.04 -0.90
N LEU A 82 -2.92 -22.63 -1.90
CA LEU A 82 -3.98 -23.60 -1.71
C LEU A 82 -3.42 -25.01 -1.52
N LEU A 83 -4.01 -25.71 -0.56
CA LEU A 83 -3.69 -27.09 -0.19
C LEU A 83 -4.95 -27.95 -0.40
N PRO A 84 -5.11 -28.64 -1.56
CA PRO A 84 -6.31 -29.41 -1.86
C PRO A 84 -6.66 -30.44 -0.78
N ALA A 85 -5.64 -31.11 -0.22
CA ALA A 85 -5.83 -32.18 0.75
C ALA A 85 -6.44 -31.72 2.10
N SER A 86 -6.31 -30.45 2.46
CA SER A 86 -6.82 -29.92 3.73
C SER A 86 -8.19 -29.25 3.62
N PHE A 87 -8.65 -28.93 2.40
CA PHE A 87 -9.91 -28.22 2.21
C PHE A 87 -11.05 -29.19 1.93
N LYS A 88 -12.11 -29.12 2.75
CA LYS A 88 -13.36 -29.85 2.53
C LYS A 88 -14.47 -28.83 2.26
N PRO A 89 -14.93 -28.68 1.00
CA PRO A 89 -16.00 -27.73 0.70
C PRO A 89 -17.28 -28.12 1.45
N MET A 90 -17.91 -27.14 2.10
CA MET A 90 -19.24 -27.28 2.68
C MET A 90 -20.30 -26.81 1.68
N GLU A 91 -21.39 -27.56 1.53
CA GLU A 91 -22.51 -27.18 0.65
C GLU A 91 -23.20 -25.88 1.12
N THR A 92 -23.31 -25.68 2.43
CA THR A 92 -23.89 -24.48 3.05
C THR A 92 -22.95 -23.91 4.11
N PRO A 93 -22.09 -22.93 3.77
CA PRO A 93 -21.21 -22.29 4.75
C PRO A 93 -22.03 -21.49 5.76
N ILE A 94 -21.65 -21.56 7.04
CA ILE A 94 -22.32 -20.84 8.15
C ILE A 94 -21.37 -19.79 8.71
N HIS A 95 -20.09 -20.11 8.84
CA HIS A 95 -19.05 -19.23 9.35
C HIS A 95 -18.18 -18.74 8.20
N GLU A 96 -17.59 -17.55 8.36
CA GLU A 96 -16.67 -17.00 7.36
C GLU A 96 -15.45 -17.90 7.08
N GLU A 97 -15.03 -18.70 8.07
CA GLU A 97 -13.89 -19.62 7.99
C GLU A 97 -14.16 -20.85 7.12
N ASP A 98 -15.44 -21.19 6.89
CA ASP A 98 -15.84 -22.29 6.02
C ASP A 98 -15.47 -22.04 4.54
N LEU A 99 -15.23 -20.77 4.17
CA LEU A 99 -14.93 -20.37 2.79
C LEU A 99 -13.45 -20.54 2.41
N GLY A 100 -12.54 -20.29 3.35
CA GLY A 100 -11.10 -20.30 3.11
C GLY A 100 -10.30 -19.24 3.86
N THR A 101 -9.10 -18.97 3.34
CA THR A 101 -8.13 -18.05 3.93
C THR A 101 -8.63 -16.61 3.94
N THR A 102 -8.39 -15.89 5.03
CA THR A 102 -8.65 -14.44 5.12
C THR A 102 -7.67 -13.68 4.24
N VAL A 103 -8.17 -12.74 3.45
CA VAL A 103 -7.39 -11.79 2.66
C VAL A 103 -7.85 -10.38 3.03
N VAL A 104 -6.91 -9.53 3.43
CA VAL A 104 -7.19 -8.14 3.81
C VAL A 104 -6.47 -7.21 2.84
N HIS A 105 -7.24 -6.43 2.07
CA HIS A 105 -6.70 -5.33 1.29
C HIS A 105 -6.70 -4.06 2.14
N VAL A 106 -5.55 -3.41 2.24
CA VAL A 106 -5.34 -2.19 3.03
C VAL A 106 -4.96 -1.07 2.08
N TYR A 107 -5.74 0.01 2.10
CA TYR A 107 -5.50 1.24 1.35
C TYR A 107 -5.20 2.38 2.31
N GLU A 108 -4.05 3.02 2.16
CA GLU A 108 -3.57 4.13 3.00
C GLU A 108 -3.40 5.38 2.15
N LEU A 109 -4.13 6.44 2.50
CA LEU A 109 -3.96 7.77 1.92
C LEU A 109 -3.17 8.65 2.90
N ARG A 110 -2.03 9.18 2.47
CA ARG A 110 -1.10 9.95 3.30
C ARG A 110 -0.82 11.32 2.71
N ASN A 111 -0.86 12.36 3.54
CA ASN A 111 -0.36 13.69 3.15
C ASN A 111 1.14 13.80 3.50
N ALA A 112 2.02 13.60 2.53
CA ALA A 112 3.47 13.78 2.66
C ALA A 112 3.89 15.26 2.57
N GLY A 113 3.08 16.09 1.91
CA GLY A 113 3.37 17.50 1.68
C GLY A 113 3.23 18.42 2.89
N PRO A 114 3.71 19.67 2.78
CA PRO A 114 3.65 20.64 3.87
C PRO A 114 2.26 21.22 4.12
N SER A 115 1.44 21.40 3.07
CA SER A 115 0.09 21.98 3.17
C SER A 115 -0.95 20.93 3.57
N SER A 116 -1.89 21.30 4.44
CA SER A 116 -3.01 20.44 4.83
C SER A 116 -4.04 20.32 3.72
N VAL A 117 -4.61 19.13 3.54
CA VAL A 117 -5.76 18.87 2.68
C VAL A 117 -7.03 18.99 3.50
N LYS A 118 -8.09 19.62 2.96
CA LYS A 118 -9.37 19.77 3.67
C LYS A 118 -10.33 18.63 3.40
N ASN A 119 -10.52 18.29 2.12
CA ASN A 119 -11.36 17.17 1.71
C ASN A 119 -10.70 16.44 0.54
N ALA A 120 -10.78 15.12 0.55
CA ALA A 120 -10.43 14.24 -0.57
C ALA A 120 -11.49 13.14 -0.73
N ARG A 121 -11.52 12.51 -1.91
CA ARG A 121 -12.37 11.36 -2.21
C ARG A 121 -11.49 10.20 -2.64
N MET A 122 -11.83 9.00 -2.20
CA MET A 122 -11.20 7.76 -2.67
C MET A 122 -12.28 6.78 -3.10
N ASN A 123 -12.18 6.27 -4.33
CA ASN A 123 -13.09 5.26 -4.88
C ASN A 123 -12.36 3.93 -4.96
N ILE A 124 -13.03 2.84 -4.59
CA ILE A 124 -12.45 1.49 -4.53
C ILE A 124 -13.32 0.54 -5.33
N SER A 125 -12.65 -0.18 -6.24
CA SER A 125 -13.18 -1.25 -7.09
C SER A 125 -12.62 -2.57 -6.61
N TRP A 126 -13.47 -3.44 -6.05
CA TRP A 126 -13.04 -4.69 -5.43
C TRP A 126 -13.69 -5.92 -6.09
N PRO A 127 -12.91 -6.80 -6.76
CA PRO A 127 -13.46 -7.96 -7.47
C PRO A 127 -13.93 -9.04 -6.50
N VAL A 128 -15.24 -9.33 -6.53
CA VAL A 128 -15.87 -10.29 -5.61
C VAL A 128 -16.38 -11.55 -6.29
N ARG A 129 -16.71 -11.48 -7.58
CA ARG A 129 -17.28 -12.62 -8.31
C ARG A 129 -16.81 -12.64 -9.76
N SER A 130 -16.44 -13.81 -10.27
CA SER A 130 -16.17 -14.05 -11.69
C SER A 130 -17.21 -15.02 -12.23
N GLY A 131 -18.07 -14.54 -13.16
CA GLY A 131 -19.27 -15.28 -13.56
C GLY A 131 -20.22 -15.48 -12.38
N ASP A 132 -20.66 -16.72 -12.14
CA ASP A 132 -21.56 -17.06 -11.03
C ASP A 132 -20.82 -17.39 -9.71
N ASN A 133 -19.48 -17.49 -9.75
CA ASN A 133 -18.67 -17.99 -8.63
C ASN A 133 -17.95 -16.86 -7.89
N PHE A 134 -18.09 -16.83 -6.56
CA PHE A 134 -17.34 -15.90 -5.71
C PHE A 134 -15.84 -16.16 -5.83
N THR A 135 -15.03 -15.11 -5.77
CA THR A 135 -13.56 -15.19 -5.76
C THR A 135 -13.05 -14.69 -4.42
N LEU A 136 -13.26 -13.40 -4.13
CA LEU A 136 -13.11 -12.81 -2.81
C LEU A 136 -14.49 -12.52 -2.23
N TYR A 137 -14.85 -13.24 -1.19
CA TYR A 137 -16.09 -12.99 -0.47
C TYR A 137 -15.93 -11.76 0.43
N PRO A 138 -16.71 -10.69 0.24
CA PRO A 138 -16.58 -9.47 1.04
C PRO A 138 -17.18 -9.70 2.43
N VAL A 139 -16.35 -9.60 3.47
CA VAL A 139 -16.78 -9.89 4.85
C VAL A 139 -17.12 -8.63 5.61
N GLU A 140 -16.17 -7.70 5.73
CA GLU A 140 -16.36 -6.44 6.45
C GLU A 140 -15.41 -5.36 5.94
N LYS A 141 -15.74 -4.11 6.32
CA LYS A 141 -14.88 -2.95 6.09
C LYS A 141 -14.55 -2.29 7.43
N ALA A 142 -13.30 -1.89 7.61
CA ALA A 142 -12.85 -1.11 8.75
C ALA A 142 -12.14 0.16 8.27
N THR A 143 -12.22 1.23 9.06
CA THR A 143 -11.68 2.55 8.71
C THR A 143 -10.94 3.13 9.90
N GLU A 144 -9.76 3.71 9.66
CA GLU A 144 -8.95 4.40 10.67
C GLU A 144 -8.58 5.80 10.18
N GLY A 145 -8.66 6.80 11.07
CA GLY A 145 -8.42 8.20 10.73
C GLY A 145 -9.67 8.93 10.20
N PRO A 146 -9.52 10.10 9.56
CA PRO A 146 -10.62 10.97 9.16
C PRO A 146 -11.29 10.50 7.86
N ILE A 147 -11.74 9.25 7.79
CA ILE A 147 -12.31 8.62 6.59
C ILE A 147 -13.67 7.98 6.87
N LYS A 148 -14.62 8.17 5.95
CA LYS A 148 -15.95 7.55 5.98
C LYS A 148 -16.29 6.98 4.62
N CYS A 149 -16.53 5.67 4.57
CA CYS A 149 -16.80 4.94 3.32
C CYS A 149 -18.22 4.40 3.26
N SER A 150 -18.88 4.62 2.13
CA SER A 150 -20.22 4.11 1.77
C SER A 150 -20.14 3.17 0.57
N LEU A 151 -21.03 2.18 0.55
CA LEU A 151 -21.21 1.28 -0.60
C LEU A 151 -21.99 2.01 -1.70
N VAL A 152 -21.49 1.92 -2.92
CA VAL A 152 -22.13 2.45 -4.13
C VAL A 152 -22.77 1.31 -4.93
N ALA A 153 -22.08 0.18 -5.04
CA ALA A 153 -22.58 -1.03 -5.68
C ALA A 153 -22.10 -2.29 -4.94
N GLY A 154 -22.91 -3.34 -5.00
CA GLY A 154 -22.66 -4.60 -4.30
C GLY A 154 -23.03 -4.58 -2.82
N THR A 155 -22.77 -5.69 -2.14
CA THR A 155 -23.16 -5.93 -0.75
C THR A 155 -22.01 -6.55 0.02
N ILE A 156 -21.81 -6.11 1.26
CA ILE A 156 -20.87 -6.73 2.21
C ILE A 156 -21.59 -7.84 2.97
N ASN A 157 -20.95 -9.00 3.09
CA ASN A 157 -21.50 -10.21 3.71
C ASN A 157 -22.89 -10.60 3.17
N PRO A 158 -23.06 -10.79 1.85
CA PRO A 158 -24.37 -11.06 1.23
C PRO A 158 -25.02 -12.38 1.69
N LEU A 159 -24.24 -13.31 2.23
CA LEU A 159 -24.75 -14.59 2.76
C LEU A 159 -25.02 -14.54 4.26
N GLY A 160 -24.74 -13.42 4.92
CA GLY A 160 -24.95 -13.27 6.37
C GLY A 160 -24.16 -14.27 7.20
N LEU A 161 -22.94 -14.62 6.77
CA LEU A 161 -22.08 -15.54 7.49
C LEU A 161 -21.74 -14.99 8.87
N GLN A 162 -21.62 -15.90 9.84
CA GLN A 162 -21.22 -15.56 11.18
C GLN A 162 -19.75 -15.14 11.19
N LEU A 163 -19.53 -13.90 11.63
CA LEU A 163 -18.21 -13.30 11.67
C LEU A 163 -17.48 -13.73 12.93
N LYS A 164 -16.20 -14.10 12.80
CA LYS A 164 -15.33 -14.23 13.95
C LYS A 164 -15.04 -12.82 14.46
N LEU A 165 -15.65 -12.44 15.58
CA LEU A 165 -15.31 -11.19 16.25
C LEU A 165 -13.80 -11.22 16.56
N LEU A 166 -13.06 -10.24 16.04
CA LEU A 166 -11.68 -10.01 16.44
C LEU A 166 -11.72 -9.52 17.90
N TRP A 167 -11.59 -10.43 18.85
CA TRP A 167 -11.29 -10.07 20.23
C TRP A 167 -9.80 -9.73 20.29
N ASN A 168 -9.48 -8.51 20.68
CA ASN A 168 -8.14 -8.10 21.06
C ASN A 168 -7.73 -8.89 22.32
N GLU A 169 -6.63 -9.65 22.24
CA GLU A 169 -5.52 -9.75 23.22
C GLU A 169 -4.73 -11.05 23.03
N GLN A 170 -3.40 -10.90 23.04
CA GLN A 170 -2.34 -11.91 23.17
C GLN A 170 -2.46 -13.22 22.38
N ASP A 171 -1.77 -13.26 21.24
CA ASP A 171 -0.86 -14.38 20.96
C ASP A 171 0.58 -13.84 20.92
N GLU A 172 1.02 -13.29 22.06
CA GLU A 172 2.43 -13.37 22.45
C GLU A 172 2.72 -14.84 22.81
N ASN A 173 2.97 -15.68 21.81
CA ASN A 173 3.73 -16.93 21.95
C ASN A 173 3.99 -17.57 20.59
N VAL A 174 4.61 -16.81 19.68
CA VAL A 174 5.41 -17.42 18.62
C VAL A 174 6.87 -17.21 18.99
N THR A 175 7.47 -18.31 19.41
CA THR A 175 8.89 -18.52 19.66
C THR A 175 9.78 -17.61 18.79
N LYS A 176 10.65 -16.85 19.47
CA LYS A 176 11.77 -16.12 18.85
C LYS A 176 12.70 -17.11 18.16
N GLU A 177 12.40 -17.46 16.91
CA GLU A 177 13.38 -18.07 16.02
C GLU A 177 14.29 -16.99 15.48
N ARG A 178 15.59 -17.27 15.60
CA ARG A 178 16.70 -16.38 15.28
C ARG A 178 16.67 -16.06 13.79
N PRO A 179 17.09 -14.85 13.36
CA PRO A 179 17.20 -14.54 11.95
C PRO A 179 18.34 -15.38 11.37
N HIS A 180 18.00 -16.51 10.76
CA HIS A 180 18.91 -17.17 9.84
C HIS A 180 18.84 -16.39 8.54
N ASP A 181 19.95 -15.77 8.17
CA ASP A 181 20.17 -15.18 6.85
C ASP A 181 19.84 -16.20 5.76
N LEU A 182 18.62 -16.13 5.25
CA LEU A 182 18.22 -16.84 4.05
C LEU A 182 18.89 -16.15 2.87
N HIS A 183 20.07 -16.63 2.53
CA HIS A 183 20.70 -16.36 1.25
C HIS A 183 19.72 -16.77 0.15
N ARG A 184 19.00 -15.78 -0.40
CA ARG A 184 18.13 -15.88 -1.55
C ARG A 184 18.98 -16.40 -2.71
N ARG A 185 18.92 -17.71 -2.98
CA ARG A 185 19.36 -18.25 -4.25
C ARG A 185 18.33 -17.84 -5.29
N GLU A 186 18.67 -16.83 -6.07
CA GLU A 186 17.99 -16.53 -7.33
C GLU A 186 18.16 -17.74 -8.26
N VAL A 187 17.13 -18.60 -8.29
CA VAL A 187 17.01 -19.59 -9.35
C VAL A 187 16.43 -18.85 -10.55
N LYS A 188 17.29 -18.55 -11.52
CA LYS A 188 16.90 -18.11 -12.86
C LYS A 188 16.20 -19.29 -13.54
N SER A 189 14.90 -19.45 -13.26
CA SER A 189 14.04 -20.38 -13.97
C SER A 189 13.51 -19.68 -15.22
N GLU A 190 14.19 -19.94 -16.31
CA GLU A 190 13.80 -19.58 -17.67
C GLU A 190 12.70 -20.55 -18.12
N HIS A 191 11.45 -20.29 -17.73
CA HIS A 191 10.27 -20.98 -18.23
C HIS A 191 9.20 -19.93 -18.54
N GLN A 192 8.67 -20.01 -19.77
CA GLN A 192 7.53 -19.28 -20.36
C GLN A 192 6.78 -18.34 -19.42
N ILE A 193 6.75 -17.05 -19.77
CA ILE A 193 5.93 -16.04 -19.12
C ILE A 193 4.45 -16.35 -19.41
N ASP A 194 3.88 -17.26 -18.63
CA ASP A 194 2.45 -17.44 -18.50
C ASP A 194 2.00 -16.42 -17.45
N PHE A 195 1.52 -15.26 -17.91
CA PHE A 195 0.94 -14.28 -17.02
C PHE A 195 -0.33 -14.91 -16.41
N PRO A 196 -0.45 -14.99 -15.07
CA PRO A 196 -1.64 -15.55 -14.46
C PRO A 196 -2.88 -14.77 -14.94
N PRO A 197 -4.02 -15.44 -15.20
CA PRO A 197 -5.26 -14.74 -15.47
C PRO A 197 -5.58 -13.74 -14.36
N VAL A 198 -5.77 -12.49 -14.77
CA VAL A 198 -6.10 -11.38 -13.86
C VAL A 198 -7.61 -11.28 -13.76
N MET A 199 -8.11 -11.27 -12.52
CA MET A 199 -9.49 -11.01 -12.17
C MET A 199 -9.56 -9.63 -11.54
N ASP A 200 -10.05 -8.67 -12.33
CA ASP A 200 -10.21 -7.27 -11.97
C ASP A 200 -11.67 -6.82 -12.17
N CYS A 201 -11.98 -5.56 -11.89
CA CYS A 201 -13.33 -5.04 -12.09
C CYS A 201 -13.71 -4.73 -13.54
N GLY A 202 -12.83 -5.00 -14.51
CA GLY A 202 -13.15 -4.96 -15.93
C GLY A 202 -13.82 -6.25 -16.41
N ASN A 203 -13.51 -7.39 -15.78
CA ASN A 203 -14.01 -8.71 -16.16
C ASN A 203 -14.80 -9.45 -15.06
N SER A 204 -14.87 -8.90 -13.85
CA SER A 204 -15.53 -9.48 -12.68
C SER A 204 -16.63 -8.57 -12.12
N GLU A 205 -17.61 -9.13 -11.41
CA GLU A 205 -18.52 -8.33 -10.60
C GLU A 205 -17.80 -7.78 -9.37
N CYS A 206 -18.04 -6.50 -9.08
CA CYS A 206 -17.32 -5.79 -8.04
C CYS A 206 -18.21 -5.14 -7.01
N VAL A 207 -17.68 -5.08 -5.79
CA VAL A 207 -18.15 -4.13 -4.78
C VAL A 207 -17.45 -2.81 -5.03
N GLN A 208 -18.23 -1.74 -5.06
CA GLN A 208 -17.76 -0.38 -5.29
C GLN A 208 -17.97 0.44 -4.02
N LEU A 209 -16.91 1.05 -3.50
CA LEU A 209 -16.98 1.93 -2.34
C LEU A 209 -16.54 3.34 -2.72
N THR A 210 -17.21 4.33 -2.14
CA THR A 210 -16.74 5.72 -2.14
C THR A 210 -16.47 6.15 -0.71
N CYS A 211 -15.23 6.59 -0.49
CA CYS A 211 -14.75 7.11 0.77
C CYS A 211 -14.59 8.62 0.68
N THR A 212 -15.13 9.30 1.69
CA THR A 212 -14.90 10.72 1.95
C THR A 212 -13.83 10.86 3.02
N ILE A 213 -12.76 11.56 2.68
CA ILE A 213 -11.65 11.85 3.59
C ILE A 213 -11.75 13.31 4.01
N GLY A 214 -11.75 13.53 5.32
CA GLY A 214 -11.75 14.86 5.93
C GLY A 214 -10.36 15.48 5.94
N GLN A 215 -10.12 16.37 6.91
CA GLN A 215 -8.87 17.12 6.95
C GLN A 215 -7.67 16.22 7.26
N LEU A 216 -6.68 16.24 6.36
CA LEU A 216 -5.39 15.57 6.50
C LEU A 216 -4.28 16.61 6.60
N ASN A 217 -3.74 16.79 7.81
CA ASN A 217 -2.56 17.62 8.01
C ASN A 217 -1.29 16.89 7.57
N LYS A 218 -0.17 17.63 7.53
CA LYS A 218 1.15 17.07 7.22
C LYS A 218 1.41 15.78 8.01
N ALA A 219 1.84 14.76 7.29
CA ALA A 219 2.17 13.42 7.78
C ALA A 219 1.00 12.64 8.43
N GLN A 220 -0.25 13.10 8.31
CA GLN A 220 -1.42 12.32 8.72
C GLN A 220 -1.84 11.34 7.63
N ILE A 221 -2.48 10.26 8.08
CA ILE A 221 -2.96 9.16 7.25
C ILE A 221 -4.46 8.91 7.46
N ALA A 222 -5.09 8.31 6.45
CA ALA A 222 -6.41 7.73 6.51
C ALA A 222 -6.37 6.34 5.88
N VAL A 223 -6.92 5.33 6.58
CA VAL A 223 -6.78 3.93 6.19
C VAL A 223 -8.15 3.28 6.01
N LEU A 224 -8.32 2.53 4.92
CA LEU A 224 -9.43 1.63 4.67
C LEU A 224 -8.90 0.19 4.63
N GLN A 225 -9.52 -0.70 5.40
CA GLN A 225 -9.26 -2.13 5.36
C GLN A 225 -10.51 -2.85 4.86
N LEU A 226 -10.34 -3.64 3.79
CA LEU A 226 -11.37 -4.51 3.23
C LEU A 226 -11.00 -5.95 3.54
N ARG A 227 -11.75 -6.58 4.45
CA ARG A 227 -11.53 -7.96 4.85
C ARG A 227 -12.42 -8.88 4.03
N SER A 228 -11.80 -9.87 3.41
CA SER A 228 -12.45 -10.90 2.61
C SER A 228 -12.03 -12.30 3.02
N ARG A 229 -12.78 -13.28 2.52
CA ARG A 229 -12.39 -14.68 2.51
C ARG A 229 -12.21 -15.13 1.07
N LEU A 230 -11.09 -15.78 0.78
CA LEU A 230 -10.90 -16.44 -0.50
C LEU A 230 -11.91 -17.59 -0.61
N TRP A 231 -12.72 -17.60 -1.67
CA TRP A 231 -13.68 -18.66 -1.91
C TRP A 231 -12.97 -19.88 -2.52
N THR A 232 -12.42 -20.73 -1.66
CA THR A 232 -11.50 -21.80 -2.06
C THR A 232 -12.10 -22.75 -3.10
N SER A 233 -13.40 -23.02 -3.01
CA SER A 233 -14.13 -23.91 -3.95
C SER A 233 -14.07 -23.45 -5.41
N THR A 234 -13.90 -22.15 -5.67
CA THR A 234 -13.81 -21.61 -7.04
C THR A 234 -12.48 -21.96 -7.68
N PHE A 235 -11.40 -21.94 -6.88
CA PHE A 235 -10.06 -22.18 -7.38
C PHE A 235 -9.74 -23.68 -7.42
N ILE A 236 -10.27 -24.49 -6.50
CA ILE A 236 -9.98 -25.94 -6.40
C ILE A 236 -10.34 -26.76 -7.64
N GLN A 237 -11.23 -26.24 -8.49
CA GLN A 237 -11.58 -26.87 -9.76
C GLN A 237 -10.50 -26.66 -10.83
N HIS A 238 -9.62 -25.66 -10.66
CA HIS A 238 -8.56 -25.26 -11.58
C HIS A 238 -7.18 -25.53 -10.96
N GLU A 239 -6.93 -26.79 -10.62
CA GLU A 239 -5.65 -27.21 -10.03
C GLU A 239 -4.46 -26.80 -10.91
N ASN A 240 -3.37 -26.38 -10.26
CA ASN A 240 -2.10 -25.98 -10.88
C ASN A 240 -2.14 -24.69 -11.70
N GLN A 241 -3.26 -23.97 -11.74
CA GLN A 241 -3.36 -22.65 -12.34
C GLN A 241 -3.13 -21.55 -11.31
N LYS A 242 -2.31 -20.54 -11.67
CA LYS A 242 -2.11 -19.34 -10.86
C LYS A 242 -3.17 -18.31 -11.21
N PHE A 243 -3.67 -17.58 -10.23
CA PHE A 243 -4.64 -16.50 -10.44
C PHE A 243 -4.17 -15.22 -9.76
N SER A 244 -4.48 -14.07 -10.36
CA SER A 244 -4.21 -12.76 -9.79
C SER A 244 -5.53 -12.03 -9.53
N LEU A 245 -5.81 -11.71 -8.28
CA LEU A 245 -7.00 -10.97 -7.85
C LEU A 245 -6.61 -9.52 -7.58
N GLU A 246 -7.15 -8.58 -8.36
CA GLU A 246 -6.68 -7.20 -8.35
C GLU A 246 -7.78 -6.21 -7.93
N GLY A 247 -7.60 -5.60 -6.76
CA GLY A 247 -8.44 -4.50 -6.30
C GLY A 247 -7.82 -3.15 -6.63
N GLU A 248 -8.62 -2.20 -7.11
CA GLU A 248 -8.13 -0.88 -7.49
C GLU A 248 -8.68 0.21 -6.58
N ALA A 249 -7.85 1.16 -6.18
CA ALA A 249 -8.28 2.38 -5.53
C ALA A 249 -7.76 3.61 -6.26
N GLN A 250 -8.60 4.64 -6.37
CA GLN A 250 -8.28 5.91 -7.00
C GLN A 250 -8.66 7.04 -6.05
N PHE A 251 -7.84 8.09 -5.96
CA PHE A 251 -8.14 9.24 -5.12
C PHE A 251 -8.02 10.56 -5.86
N GLU A 252 -8.73 11.55 -5.35
CA GLU A 252 -8.68 12.94 -5.79
C GLU A 252 -8.78 13.87 -4.58
N VAL A 253 -7.93 14.89 -4.52
CA VAL A 253 -8.07 15.99 -3.56
C VAL A 253 -9.12 16.95 -4.07
N LEU A 254 -10.11 17.28 -3.23
CA LEU A 254 -11.24 18.13 -3.63
C LEU A 254 -11.07 19.58 -3.17
N SER A 255 -10.41 19.82 -2.03
CA SER A 255 -10.28 21.18 -1.48
C SER A 255 -9.17 21.30 -0.44
N PHE A 256 -8.70 22.53 -0.25
CA PHE A 256 -7.73 22.95 0.77
C PHE A 256 -8.37 23.92 1.78
N PRO A 257 -7.81 24.07 3.00
CA PRO A 257 -8.36 24.97 4.01
C PRO A 257 -7.91 26.44 3.84
N TYR A 258 -7.11 26.75 2.82
CA TYR A 258 -6.54 28.07 2.56
C TYR A 258 -7.41 28.89 1.60
N ARG A 259 -7.27 30.22 1.65
CA ARG A 259 -7.93 31.13 0.68
C ARG A 259 -7.16 31.24 -0.63
N ILE A 260 -5.87 30.90 -0.60
CA ILE A 260 -5.00 30.83 -1.78
C ILE A 260 -5.52 29.74 -2.70
N GLN A 261 -5.70 30.07 -3.98
CA GLN A 261 -6.10 29.10 -4.97
C GLN A 261 -4.93 28.14 -5.26
N PRO A 262 -5.12 26.82 -5.10
CA PRO A 262 -4.09 25.87 -5.49
C PRO A 262 -3.90 25.86 -7.00
N GLU A 263 -2.68 25.61 -7.44
CA GLU A 263 -2.36 25.42 -8.87
C GLU A 263 -2.91 24.08 -9.36
N ASP A 264 -2.72 23.03 -8.57
CA ASP A 264 -3.15 21.67 -8.88
C ASP A 264 -3.86 20.98 -7.70
N TYR A 265 -4.69 20.01 -8.03
CA TYR A 265 -5.35 19.12 -7.08
C TYR A 265 -4.76 17.71 -7.24
N PRO A 266 -3.99 17.21 -6.24
CA PRO A 266 -3.37 15.89 -6.33
C PRO A 266 -4.39 14.78 -6.55
N SER A 267 -4.06 13.84 -7.42
CA SER A 267 -4.82 12.63 -7.68
C SER A 267 -3.88 11.48 -8.00
N GLY A 268 -4.38 10.25 -7.91
CA GLY A 268 -3.59 9.06 -8.18
C GLY A 268 -4.39 7.78 -8.01
N HIS A 269 -3.76 6.65 -8.31
CA HIS A 269 -4.38 5.34 -8.20
C HIS A 269 -3.36 4.28 -7.77
N VAL A 270 -3.84 3.19 -7.20
CA VAL A 270 -3.06 2.03 -6.85
C VAL A 270 -3.86 0.75 -7.11
N LYS A 271 -3.16 -0.28 -7.58
CA LYS A 271 -3.70 -1.63 -7.77
C LYS A 271 -3.09 -2.54 -6.71
N VAL A 272 -3.93 -3.31 -6.03
CA VAL A 272 -3.56 -4.22 -4.95
C VAL A 272 -3.81 -5.64 -5.43
N GLU A 273 -2.72 -6.39 -5.59
CA GLU A 273 -2.74 -7.75 -6.10
C GLU A 273 -2.77 -8.77 -4.94
N THR A 274 -3.51 -9.86 -5.14
CA THR A 274 -3.40 -11.09 -4.35
C THR A 274 -3.23 -12.27 -5.27
N VAL A 275 -2.11 -12.97 -5.14
CA VAL A 275 -1.80 -14.12 -6.00
C VAL A 275 -2.27 -15.41 -5.35
N VAL A 276 -3.10 -16.18 -6.05
CA VAL A 276 -3.53 -17.51 -5.63
C VAL A 276 -2.70 -18.55 -6.37
N THR A 277 -2.07 -19.45 -5.62
CA THR A 277 -1.18 -20.49 -6.14
C THR A 277 -1.46 -21.84 -5.49
N TRP A 278 -0.91 -22.91 -6.06
CA TRP A 278 -1.06 -24.28 -5.56
C TRP A 278 0.25 -24.78 -4.97
N ASN A 279 0.20 -25.41 -3.79
CA ASN A 279 1.32 -26.24 -3.36
C ASN A 279 1.16 -27.61 -3.97
N ILE A 280 1.85 -27.83 -5.09
CA ILE A 280 2.06 -29.19 -5.56
C ILE A 280 3.26 -29.71 -4.78
N SER A 281 3.02 -30.37 -3.65
CA SER A 281 3.98 -31.31 -3.10
C SER A 281 4.05 -32.51 -4.05
N THR A 282 4.58 -32.28 -5.26
CA THR A 282 5.16 -33.35 -6.05
C THR A 282 6.37 -33.79 -5.22
N GLY A 283 6.24 -34.90 -4.50
CA GLY A 283 7.43 -35.70 -4.27
C GLY A 283 8.02 -35.91 -5.66
N GLN A 284 9.15 -35.25 -5.96
CA GLN A 284 9.72 -35.31 -7.30
C GLN A 284 9.77 -36.78 -7.71
N PRO A 285 9.16 -37.17 -8.85
CA PRO A 285 9.24 -38.55 -9.29
C PRO A 285 10.71 -38.94 -9.31
N ALA A 286 11.06 -40.02 -8.60
CA ALA A 286 12.44 -40.46 -8.48
C ALA A 286 13.04 -40.53 -9.90
N PRO A 287 14.19 -39.88 -10.16
CA PRO A 287 14.76 -39.86 -11.49
C PRO A 287 14.84 -41.27 -12.07
N ALA A 288 14.50 -41.43 -13.36
CA ALA A 288 14.41 -42.76 -13.98
C ALA A 288 15.71 -43.58 -13.84
N TRP A 289 16.87 -42.90 -13.74
CA TRP A 289 18.15 -43.56 -13.47
C TRP A 289 18.21 -44.22 -12.09
N VAL A 290 17.60 -43.65 -11.05
CA VAL A 290 17.54 -44.23 -9.70
C VAL A 290 16.74 -45.53 -9.74
N ILE A 291 15.62 -45.54 -10.48
CA ILE A 291 14.79 -46.73 -10.68
C ILE A 291 15.60 -47.81 -11.42
N ALA A 292 16.30 -47.43 -12.50
CA ALA A 292 17.13 -48.36 -13.28
C ALA A 292 18.27 -48.98 -12.46
N VAL A 293 18.99 -48.16 -11.68
CA VAL A 293 20.07 -48.63 -10.80
C VAL A 293 19.53 -49.59 -9.74
N SER A 294 18.36 -49.30 -9.18
CA SER A 294 17.72 -50.15 -8.16
C SER A 294 17.37 -51.53 -8.71
N VAL A 295 16.84 -51.60 -9.93
CA VAL A 295 16.50 -52.87 -10.60
C VAL A 295 17.77 -53.67 -10.95
N LEU A 296 18.80 -53.00 -11.49
CA LEU A 296 20.08 -53.65 -11.81
C LEU A 296 20.77 -54.22 -10.56
N ALA A 297 20.78 -53.47 -9.46
CA ALA A 297 21.32 -53.93 -8.18
C ALA A 297 20.54 -55.13 -7.65
N GLY A 298 19.20 -55.11 -7.74
CA GLY A 298 18.34 -56.24 -7.36
C GLY A 298 18.61 -57.50 -8.18
N LEU A 299 18.77 -57.37 -9.50
CA LEU A 299 19.10 -58.49 -10.39
C LEU A 299 20.49 -59.06 -10.14
N LEU A 300 21.49 -58.20 -9.88
CA LEU A 300 22.84 -58.64 -9.53
C LEU A 300 22.84 -59.43 -8.22
N LEU A 301 22.15 -58.93 -7.20
CA LEU A 301 22.03 -59.61 -5.90
C LEU A 301 21.32 -60.97 -6.05
N LEU A 302 20.23 -61.01 -6.81
CA LEU A 302 19.52 -62.25 -7.11
C LEU A 302 20.42 -63.26 -7.84
N GLY A 303 21.15 -62.82 -8.87
CA GLY A 303 22.09 -63.67 -9.60
C GLY A 303 23.20 -64.20 -8.70
N PHE A 304 23.73 -63.38 -7.79
CA PHE A 304 24.73 -63.80 -6.81
C PHE A 304 24.20 -64.86 -5.84
N LEU A 305 22.96 -64.71 -5.36
CA LEU A 305 22.32 -65.70 -4.49
C LEU A 305 22.10 -67.04 -5.22
N ILE A 306 21.65 -67.00 -6.47
CA ILE A 306 21.50 -68.20 -7.30
C ILE A 306 22.85 -68.88 -7.50
N PHE A 307 23.92 -68.13 -7.77
CA PHE A 307 25.26 -68.68 -7.92
C PHE A 307 25.77 -69.35 -6.63
N MET A 308 25.54 -68.71 -5.47
CA MET A 308 25.88 -69.29 -4.17
C MET A 308 25.10 -70.58 -3.91
N MET A 309 23.80 -70.61 -4.22
CA MET A 309 22.97 -71.80 -4.08
C MET A 309 23.31 -72.91 -5.09
N TRP A 310 23.80 -72.57 -6.28
CA TRP A 310 24.19 -73.53 -7.30
C TRP A 310 25.57 -74.17 -7.04
N LYS A 311 26.41 -73.49 -6.27
CA LYS A 311 27.76 -73.96 -5.89
C LYS A 311 27.76 -74.82 -4.61
N VAL A 312 26.64 -74.85 -3.87
CA VAL A 312 26.38 -75.79 -2.76
C VAL A 312 25.83 -77.09 -3.34
#